data_AF-A0AAU8N080-F1
#
_entry.id   AF-A0AAU8N080-F1
#
_cell.length_a   1.000
_cell.length_b   1.000
_cell.length_c   1.000
_cell.angle_alpha   90.00
_cell.angle_beta   90.00
_cell.angle_gamma   90.00
#
_symmetry.space_group_name_H-M   'P 1'
#
loop_
_entity.id
_entity.type
_entity.pdbx_description
1 polymer ?
#
loop_
_entity_poly.entity_id
_entity_poly.type
_entity_poly.pdbx_seq_one_letter_code
_entity_poly.pdbx_strand_id
1 'polypeptide(L)'
;MNQEIFIADAELRSLSDYLKRILRSGHTFSQPESSLTLFACYGLACILAERTDTVRTRRLDPTNIGRLVAECRRELAQVERAIDQTGSWSAKRWVPSEICADEMTLRWLHDEIVRYIEALEPEFVGLPVHQLNRAVQQARLMQVWDVADAKYQPSLRSAIRHLEQAITAAMCAPRN
;
A
#
# COMPACT_ATOMS: atom_id res chain seq x y z
N MET A 1 -6.36 -26.47 4.00
CA MET A 1 -5.36 -25.75 4.81
C MET A 1 -4.31 -25.00 3.98
N ASN A 2 -3.34 -25.65 3.30
CA ASN A 2 -2.30 -24.90 2.55
C ASN A 2 -2.84 -24.08 1.36
N GLN A 3 -3.86 -24.60 0.66
CA GLN A 3 -4.48 -23.89 -0.46
C GLN A 3 -5.25 -22.64 -0.01
N GLU A 4 -5.98 -22.71 1.10
CA GLU A 4 -6.74 -21.57 1.65
C GLU A 4 -5.80 -20.45 2.12
N ILE A 5 -4.67 -20.81 2.73
CA ILE A 5 -3.63 -19.85 3.12
C ILE A 5 -3.05 -19.14 1.89
N PHE A 6 -2.71 -19.89 0.84
CA PHE A 6 -2.20 -19.31 -0.40
C PHE A 6 -3.20 -18.35 -1.05
N ILE A 7 -4.48 -18.74 -1.09
CA ILE A 7 -5.56 -17.88 -1.61
C ILE A 7 -5.69 -16.60 -0.79
N ALA A 8 -5.66 -16.69 0.54
CA ALA A 8 -5.76 -15.52 1.40
C ALA A 8 -4.58 -14.54 1.22
N ASP A 9 -3.36 -15.05 1.11
CA ASP A 9 -2.18 -14.23 0.82
C ASP A 9 -2.28 -13.57 -0.57
N ALA A 10 -2.79 -14.30 -1.57
CA ALA A 10 -3.02 -13.76 -2.91
C ALA A 10 -4.10 -12.66 -2.91
N GLU A 11 -5.18 -12.81 -2.13
CA GLU A 11 -6.21 -11.80 -1.96
C GLU A 11 -5.66 -10.51 -1.32
N LEU A 12 -4.83 -10.63 -0.29
CA LEU A 12 -4.17 -9.47 0.33
C LEU A 12 -3.22 -8.78 -0.66
N ARG A 13 -2.40 -9.53 -1.40
CA ARG A 13 -1.53 -8.95 -2.45
C ARG A 13 -2.34 -8.24 -3.53
N SER A 14 -3.44 -8.86 -3.97
CA SER A 14 -4.35 -8.26 -4.95
C SER A 14 -5.01 -6.98 -4.42
N LEU A 15 -5.40 -6.94 -3.15
CA LEU A 15 -5.90 -5.73 -2.50
C LEU A 15 -4.81 -4.64 -2.42
N SER A 16 -3.57 -5.01 -2.06
CA SER A 16 -2.43 -4.10 -2.04
C SER A 16 -2.17 -3.45 -3.39
N ASP A 17 -2.18 -4.23 -4.47
CA ASP A 17 -2.00 -3.72 -5.83
C ASP A 17 -3.15 -2.79 -6.24
N TYR A 18 -4.38 -3.12 -5.84
CA TYR A 18 -5.55 -2.28 -6.09
C TYR A 18 -5.49 -0.94 -5.34
N LEU A 19 -5.12 -0.95 -4.05
CA LEU A 19 -4.87 0.25 -3.26
C LEU A 19 -3.79 1.12 -3.89
N LYS A 20 -2.67 0.52 -4.28
CA LYS A 20 -1.57 1.22 -4.95
C LYS A 20 -2.02 1.88 -6.26
N ARG A 21 -2.88 1.21 -7.04
CA ARG A 21 -3.44 1.78 -8.27
C ARG A 21 -4.32 3.00 -7.96
N ILE A 22 -5.19 2.90 -6.96
CA ILE A 22 -6.04 4.02 -6.50
C ILE A 22 -5.19 5.19 -5.99
N LEU A 23 -4.21 4.93 -5.13
CA LEU A 23 -3.31 5.94 -4.55
C LEU A 23 -2.41 6.63 -5.59
N ARG A 24 -2.16 5.97 -6.74
CA ARG A 24 -1.42 6.53 -7.89
C ARG A 24 -2.32 7.15 -8.95
N SER A 25 -3.63 7.23 -8.72
CA SER A 25 -4.54 7.99 -9.58
C SER A 25 -4.46 9.48 -9.26
N GLY A 26 -4.85 10.31 -10.24
CA GLY A 26 -5.02 11.75 -10.07
C GLY A 26 -6.24 12.15 -9.25
N HIS A 27 -6.97 11.21 -8.65
CA HIS A 27 -8.13 11.50 -7.83
C HIS A 27 -7.76 12.21 -6.52
N THR A 28 -8.56 13.19 -6.13
CA THR A 28 -8.39 13.95 -4.89
C THR A 28 -9.42 13.49 -3.86
N PHE A 29 -8.95 12.91 -2.77
CA PHE A 29 -9.78 12.39 -1.67
C PHE A 29 -10.35 13.49 -0.74
N SER A 30 -10.22 14.76 -1.13
CA SER A 30 -10.48 15.93 -0.29
C SER A 30 -11.79 16.66 -0.64
N GLN A 31 -12.71 16.02 -1.38
CA GLN A 31 -13.93 16.72 -1.77
C GLN A 31 -14.86 16.88 -0.55
N PRO A 32 -15.36 18.10 -0.27
CA PRO A 32 -16.18 18.39 0.91
C PRO A 32 -17.53 17.63 0.94
N GLU A 33 -17.90 16.96 -0.15
CA GLU A 33 -19.11 16.12 -0.25
C GLU A 33 -18.79 14.61 -0.32
N SER A 34 -17.51 14.22 -0.39
CA SER A 34 -17.13 12.80 -0.43
C SER A 34 -16.81 12.31 0.98
N SER A 35 -17.83 12.00 1.78
CA SER A 35 -17.62 11.20 2.99
C SER A 35 -17.41 9.74 2.59
N LEU A 36 -16.26 9.42 1.99
CA LEU A 36 -15.89 8.02 1.81
C LEU A 36 -15.86 7.40 3.20
N THR A 37 -16.62 6.33 3.36
CA THR A 37 -16.72 5.65 4.63
C THR A 37 -15.82 4.43 4.56
N LEU A 38 -14.51 4.62 4.82
CA LEU A 38 -13.48 3.58 4.73
C LEU A 38 -13.36 2.74 6.01
N PHE A 39 -14.49 2.33 6.60
CA PHE A 39 -14.49 1.62 7.90
C PHE A 39 -13.87 0.23 7.82
N ALA A 40 -14.19 -0.54 6.77
CA ALA A 40 -13.63 -1.87 6.57
C ALA A 40 -12.13 -1.77 6.24
N CYS A 41 -11.74 -0.81 5.39
CA CYS A 41 -10.33 -0.54 5.13
C CYS A 41 -9.55 -0.18 6.39
N TYR A 42 -10.09 0.72 7.22
CA TYR A 42 -9.50 1.08 8.51
C TYR A 42 -9.44 -0.12 9.47
N GLY A 43 -10.54 -0.88 9.59
CA GLY A 43 -10.62 -2.05 10.45
C GLY A 43 -9.62 -3.14 10.07
N LEU A 44 -9.45 -3.41 8.77
CA LEU A 44 -8.44 -4.34 8.29
C LEU A 44 -7.03 -3.85 8.62
N ALA A 45 -6.74 -2.56 8.46
CA ALA A 45 -5.44 -1.98 8.81
C ALA A 45 -5.13 -2.17 10.31
N CYS A 46 -6.10 -1.90 11.19
CA CYS A 46 -5.97 -2.16 12.63
C CYS A 46 -5.66 -3.64 12.93
N ILE A 47 -6.40 -4.57 12.33
CA ILE A 47 -6.21 -6.01 12.54
C ILE A 47 -4.80 -6.45 12.09
N LEU A 48 -4.33 -5.96 10.95
CA LEU A 48 -3.00 -6.29 10.43
C LEU A 48 -1.90 -5.68 11.30
N ALA A 49 -2.05 -4.43 11.74
CA ALA A 49 -1.13 -3.75 12.64
C ALA A 49 -1.00 -4.46 13.99
N GLU A 50 -2.13 -4.86 14.60
CA GLU A 50 -2.11 -5.62 15.85
C GLU A 50 -1.30 -6.92 15.70
N ARG A 51 -1.42 -7.59 14.55
CA ARG A 51 -0.72 -8.86 14.27
C ARG A 51 0.76 -8.67 14.04
N THR A 52 1.17 -7.61 13.35
CA THR A 52 2.60 -7.30 13.12
C THR A 52 3.31 -6.89 14.40
N ASP A 53 2.62 -6.22 15.32
CA ASP A 53 3.16 -5.77 16.61
C ASP A 53 3.18 -6.87 17.69
N THR A 54 2.10 -7.65 17.81
CA THR A 54 1.91 -8.53 18.98
C THR A 54 2.13 -10.02 18.71
N VAL A 55 1.93 -10.51 17.47
CA VAL A 55 1.95 -11.96 17.16
C VAL A 55 2.48 -12.21 15.75
N ARG A 56 3.77 -11.93 15.54
CA ARG A 56 4.45 -12.01 14.22
C ARG A 56 4.32 -13.36 13.49
N THR A 57 4.00 -14.45 14.21
CA THR A 57 4.03 -15.82 13.65
C THR A 57 2.66 -16.45 13.42
N ARG A 58 1.55 -15.84 13.87
CA ARG A 58 0.21 -16.45 13.74
C ARG A 58 -0.57 -15.81 12.60
N ARG A 59 -0.76 -16.57 11.53
CA ARG A 59 -1.62 -16.21 10.40
C ARG A 59 -3.06 -15.96 10.86
N LEU A 60 -3.69 -14.95 10.28
CA LEU A 60 -5.14 -14.78 10.33
C LEU A 60 -5.81 -15.97 9.63
N ASP A 61 -7.01 -16.28 10.09
CA ASP A 61 -7.86 -17.29 9.46
C ASP A 61 -8.14 -16.88 7.99
N PRO A 62 -7.83 -17.74 7.00
CA PRO A 62 -8.08 -17.47 5.59
C PRO A 62 -9.52 -17.04 5.27
N THR A 63 -10.51 -17.62 5.95
CA THR A 63 -11.93 -17.27 5.73
C THR A 63 -12.22 -15.85 6.18
N ASN A 64 -11.59 -15.39 7.27
CA ASN A 64 -11.72 -14.02 7.75
C ASN A 64 -11.03 -13.03 6.80
N ILE A 65 -9.85 -13.36 6.26
CA ILE A 65 -9.17 -12.52 5.27
C ILE A 65 -10.06 -12.30 4.05
N GLY A 66 -10.63 -13.36 3.47
CA GLY A 66 -11.48 -13.24 2.28
C GLY A 66 -12.67 -12.30 2.50
N ARG A 67 -13.34 -12.40 3.66
CA ARG A 67 -14.44 -11.50 4.02
C ARG A 67 -13.98 -10.04 4.17
N LEU A 68 -12.90 -9.81 4.92
CA LEU A 68 -12.38 -8.45 5.17
C LEU A 68 -11.91 -7.77 3.87
N VAL A 69 -11.23 -8.52 2.99
CA VAL A 69 -10.83 -8.04 1.67
C VAL A 69 -12.05 -7.68 0.81
N ALA A 70 -13.09 -8.51 0.81
CA ALA A 70 -14.31 -8.23 0.06
C ALA A 70 -15.03 -6.96 0.56
N GLU A 71 -15.05 -6.72 1.87
CA GLU A 71 -15.60 -5.50 2.46
C GLU A 71 -14.79 -4.26 2.07
N CYS A 72 -13.45 -4.33 2.15
CA CYS A 72 -12.57 -3.26 1.67
C CYS A 72 -12.82 -2.94 0.20
N ARG A 73 -12.89 -3.97 -0.67
CA ARG A 73 -13.17 -3.78 -2.10
C ARG A 73 -14.52 -3.12 -2.34
N ARG A 74 -15.54 -3.41 -1.53
CA ARG A 74 -16.86 -2.78 -1.64
C ARG A 74 -16.80 -1.27 -1.37
N GLU A 75 -16.04 -0.86 -0.36
CA GLU A 75 -15.81 0.56 -0.06
C GLU A 75 -15.03 1.24 -1.20
N LEU A 76 -13.94 0.61 -1.66
CA LEU A 76 -13.09 1.12 -2.73
C LEU A 76 -13.79 1.19 -4.10
N ALA A 77 -14.81 0.38 -4.35
CA ALA A 77 -15.58 0.42 -5.59
C ALA A 77 -16.30 1.76 -5.81
N GLN A 78 -16.55 2.55 -4.76
CA GLN A 78 -17.05 3.91 -4.89
C GLN A 78 -15.95 4.86 -5.43
N VAL A 79 -14.74 4.72 -4.89
CA VAL A 79 -13.56 5.48 -5.30
C VAL A 79 -13.19 5.17 -6.74
N GLU A 80 -13.14 3.88 -7.10
CA GLU A 80 -12.85 3.42 -8.45
C GLU A 80 -13.79 4.03 -9.48
N ARG A 81 -15.10 4.00 -9.21
CA ARG A 81 -16.11 4.61 -10.08
C ARG A 81 -15.91 6.12 -10.25
N ALA A 82 -15.54 6.83 -9.18
CA ALA A 82 -15.24 8.26 -9.27
C ALA A 82 -13.97 8.53 -10.11
N ILE A 83 -12.94 7.68 -9.99
CA ILE A 83 -11.74 7.76 -10.83
C ILE A 83 -12.09 7.50 -12.30
N ASP A 84 -12.90 6.47 -12.58
CA ASP A 84 -13.36 6.11 -13.92
C ASP A 84 -14.13 7.27 -14.57
N GLN A 85 -15.09 7.85 -13.86
CA GLN A 85 -15.90 8.96 -14.34
C GLN A 85 -15.09 10.22 -14.67
N THR A 86 -14.01 10.45 -13.92
CA THR A 86 -13.12 11.61 -14.12
C THR A 86 -11.97 11.32 -15.08
N GLY A 87 -11.77 10.05 -15.49
CA GLY A 87 -10.63 9.65 -16.32
C GLY A 87 -9.27 9.79 -15.63
N SER A 88 -9.24 9.80 -14.29
CA SER A 88 -8.07 10.22 -13.51
C SER A 88 -6.99 9.14 -13.33
N TRP A 89 -7.09 7.97 -13.95
CA TRP A 89 -6.13 6.86 -13.74
C TRP A 89 -4.67 7.19 -14.05
N SER A 90 -4.46 8.01 -15.07
CA SER A 90 -3.12 8.42 -15.54
C SER A 90 -2.84 9.90 -15.31
N ALA A 91 -3.78 10.60 -14.66
CA ALA A 91 -3.66 12.02 -14.38
C ALA A 91 -2.68 12.25 -13.22
N LYS A 92 -1.96 13.37 -13.28
CA LYS A 92 -1.27 13.91 -12.11
C LYS A 92 -2.23 14.77 -11.31
N ARG A 93 -1.95 14.90 -10.01
CA ARG A 93 -2.69 15.81 -9.11
C ARG A 93 -1.72 16.68 -8.33
N TRP A 94 -2.15 17.89 -8.00
CA TRP A 94 -1.38 18.78 -7.13
C TRP A 94 -1.02 18.08 -5.82
N VAL A 95 0.17 18.37 -5.29
CA VAL A 95 0.51 17.97 -3.92
C VAL A 95 -0.52 18.59 -2.98
N PRO A 96 -1.23 17.78 -2.19
CA PRO A 96 -2.15 18.33 -1.21
C PRO A 96 -1.36 19.02 -0.09
N SER A 97 -1.88 20.12 0.45
CA SER A 97 -1.28 20.76 1.64
C SER A 97 -1.24 19.80 2.83
N GLU A 98 -2.26 18.94 2.95
CA GLU A 98 -2.37 17.88 3.95
C GLU A 98 -3.01 16.64 3.32
N ILE A 99 -2.52 15.46 3.67
CA ILE A 99 -3.13 14.19 3.27
C ILE A 99 -4.40 14.00 4.10
N CYS A 100 -5.56 13.87 3.46
CA CYS A 100 -6.83 13.70 4.18
C CYS A 100 -6.92 12.31 4.86
N ALA A 101 -7.87 12.17 5.77
CA ALA A 101 -8.09 10.94 6.54
C ALA A 101 -8.28 9.69 5.67
N ASP A 102 -8.98 9.83 4.54
CA ASP A 102 -9.22 8.69 3.63
C ASP A 102 -7.93 8.24 2.96
N GLU A 103 -7.17 9.18 2.39
CA GLU A 103 -5.88 8.84 1.78
C GLU A 103 -4.89 8.29 2.82
N MET A 104 -4.88 8.83 4.04
CA MET A 104 -4.08 8.28 5.13
C MET A 104 -4.50 6.84 5.46
N THR A 105 -5.80 6.55 5.51
CA THR A 105 -6.32 5.20 5.75
C THR A 105 -5.89 4.22 4.67
N LEU A 106 -5.99 4.61 3.39
CA LEU A 106 -5.58 3.77 2.27
C LEU A 106 -4.07 3.53 2.24
N ARG A 107 -3.26 4.57 2.53
CA ARG A 107 -1.80 4.45 2.64
C ARG A 107 -1.41 3.54 3.79
N TRP A 108 -2.06 3.69 4.95
CA TRP A 108 -1.81 2.86 6.11
C TRP A 108 -2.17 1.40 5.86
N LEU A 109 -3.35 1.13 5.28
CA LEU A 109 -3.74 -0.23 4.92
C LEU A 109 -2.76 -0.87 3.93
N HIS A 110 -2.34 -0.13 2.90
CA HIS A 110 -1.34 -0.61 1.95
C HIS A 110 -0.04 -1.02 2.67
N ASP A 111 0.45 -0.21 3.62
CA ASP A 111 1.66 -0.51 4.37
C ASP A 111 1.49 -1.71 5.32
N GLU A 112 0.35 -1.83 6.00
CA GLU A 112 0.12 -2.94 6.93
C GLU A 112 -0.08 -4.28 6.21
N ILE A 113 -0.66 -4.29 5.00
CA ILE A 113 -0.69 -5.51 4.18
C ILE A 113 0.73 -5.97 3.85
N VAL A 114 1.59 -5.04 3.43
CA VAL A 114 2.99 -5.36 3.10
C VAL A 114 3.72 -5.87 4.35
N ARG A 115 3.61 -5.16 5.47
CA ARG A 115 4.24 -5.57 6.74
C ARG A 115 3.76 -6.93 7.24
N TYR A 116 2.46 -7.20 7.13
CA TYR A 116 1.90 -8.49 7.54
C TYR A 116 2.48 -9.62 6.69
N ILE A 117 2.54 -9.47 5.36
CA ILE A 117 3.13 -10.47 4.47
C ILE A 117 4.62 -10.66 4.77
N GLU A 118 5.38 -9.57 4.96
CA GLU A 118 6.81 -9.64 5.33
C GLU A 118 7.03 -10.36 6.67
N ALA A 119 6.18 -10.11 7.68
CA ALA A 119 6.28 -10.75 8.98
C ALA A 119 6.04 -12.26 8.93
N LEU A 120 5.29 -12.75 7.93
CA LEU A 120 5.05 -14.17 7.69
C LEU A 120 6.24 -14.89 7.03
N GLU A 121 7.28 -14.15 6.62
CA GLU A 121 8.49 -14.66 5.97
C GLU A 121 9.74 -14.40 6.86
N PRO A 122 9.81 -14.99 8.08
CA PRO A 122 10.81 -14.68 9.11
C PRO A 122 12.27 -14.90 8.67
N GLU A 123 12.52 -15.79 7.72
CA GLU A 123 13.83 -16.02 7.11
C GLU A 123 14.38 -14.82 6.32
N PHE A 124 13.53 -13.84 6.01
CA PHE A 124 13.91 -12.59 5.35
C PHE A 124 13.81 -11.36 6.26
N VAL A 125 13.14 -11.46 7.43
CA VAL A 125 12.92 -10.36 8.40
C VAL A 125 14.22 -9.73 8.94
N GLY A 126 15.35 -10.43 8.87
CA GLY A 126 16.67 -9.91 9.26
C GLY A 126 17.33 -8.99 8.23
N LEU A 127 16.80 -8.88 7.00
CA LEU A 127 17.45 -8.13 5.94
C LEU A 127 16.89 -6.70 5.83
N PRO A 128 17.75 -5.67 5.63
CA PRO A 128 17.32 -4.29 5.34
C PRO A 128 16.40 -4.17 4.12
N VAL A 129 16.38 -5.21 3.28
CA VAL A 129 15.60 -5.34 2.05
C VAL A 129 14.12 -4.99 2.24
N HIS A 130 13.47 -5.45 3.30
CA HIS A 130 12.05 -5.15 3.55
C HIS A 130 11.79 -3.68 3.83
N GLN A 131 12.63 -3.06 4.68
CA GLN A 131 12.52 -1.63 4.97
C GLN A 131 12.77 -0.79 3.71
N LEU A 132 13.74 -1.18 2.89
CA LEU A 132 14.04 -0.53 1.62
C LEU A 132 12.91 -0.72 0.60
N ASN A 133 12.32 -1.91 0.51
CA ASN A 133 11.16 -2.18 -0.37
C ASN A 133 9.98 -1.28 -0.01
N ARG A 134 9.68 -1.13 1.29
CA ARG A 134 8.64 -0.19 1.76
C ARG A 134 8.95 1.26 1.39
N ALA A 135 10.20 1.69 1.57
CA ALA A 135 10.63 3.04 1.18
C ALA A 135 10.45 3.28 -0.34
N VAL A 136 10.82 2.31 -1.18
CA VAL A 136 10.60 2.38 -2.63
C VAL A 136 9.12 2.47 -2.97
N GLN A 137 8.27 1.67 -2.31
CA GLN A 137 6.82 1.71 -2.55
C GLN A 137 6.24 3.08 -2.21
N GLN A 138 6.59 3.64 -1.04
CA GLN A 138 6.14 4.98 -0.64
C GLN A 138 6.63 6.06 -1.61
N ALA A 139 7.90 6.02 -2.01
CA ALA A 139 8.44 6.94 -3.02
C ALA A 139 7.72 6.83 -4.37
N ARG A 140 7.32 5.61 -4.77
CA ARG A 140 6.53 5.39 -6.00
C ARG A 140 5.11 5.96 -5.91
N LEU A 141 4.50 6.02 -4.72
CA LEU A 141 3.22 6.69 -4.53
C LEU A 141 3.32 8.22 -4.71
N MET A 142 4.49 8.81 -4.46
CA MET A 142 4.73 10.25 -4.63
C MET A 142 4.87 10.67 -6.10
N GLN A 143 4.98 9.72 -7.04
CA GLN A 143 5.16 10.01 -8.47
C GLN A 143 3.93 10.66 -9.12
N VAL A 144 2.74 10.45 -8.55
CA VAL A 144 1.47 11.00 -9.04
C VAL A 144 1.36 12.51 -8.83
N TRP A 145 2.19 13.06 -7.93
CA TRP A 145 2.10 14.46 -7.58
C TRP A 145 2.73 15.37 -8.63
N ASP A 146 1.99 16.42 -8.95
CA ASP A 146 2.46 17.55 -9.72
C ASP A 146 3.02 18.62 -8.78
N VAL A 147 4.30 18.90 -8.94
CA VAL A 147 5.08 19.81 -8.09
C VAL A 147 5.66 20.88 -8.98
N ALA A 148 5.52 22.14 -8.58
CA ALA A 148 6.03 23.28 -9.34
C ALA A 148 7.55 23.22 -9.57
N ASP A 149 8.30 22.56 -8.67
CA ASP A 149 9.73 22.33 -8.82
C ASP A 149 10.03 21.34 -9.97
N ALA A 150 10.60 21.85 -11.06
CA ALA A 150 11.04 21.08 -12.21
C ALA A 150 12.06 19.97 -11.86
N LYS A 151 12.79 20.09 -10.73
CA LYS A 151 13.72 19.07 -10.26
C LYS A 151 13.05 17.94 -9.47
N TYR A 152 11.80 18.10 -9.05
CA TYR A 152 11.12 17.13 -8.20
C TYR A 152 11.05 15.74 -8.86
N GLN A 153 10.47 15.65 -10.06
CA GLN A 153 10.30 14.37 -10.76
C GLN A 153 11.65 13.70 -11.13
N PRO A 154 12.66 14.42 -11.66
CA PRO A 154 14.00 13.86 -11.83
C PRO A 154 14.64 13.36 -10.53
N SER A 155 14.54 14.13 -9.44
CA SER A 155 15.15 13.78 -8.15
C SER A 155 14.49 12.57 -7.51
N LEU A 156 13.15 12.50 -7.55
CA LEU A 156 12.39 11.35 -7.06
C LEU A 156 12.74 10.07 -7.83
N ARG A 157 12.85 10.14 -9.17
CA ARG A 157 13.29 8.99 -9.98
C ARG A 157 14.70 8.54 -9.63
N SER A 158 15.63 9.48 -9.40
CA SER A 158 16.99 9.15 -8.98
C SER A 158 17.02 8.50 -7.60
N ALA A 159 16.24 9.00 -6.65
CA ALA A 159 16.12 8.43 -5.31
C ALA A 159 15.55 7.00 -5.34
N ILE A 160 14.48 6.77 -6.12
CA ILE A 160 13.91 5.42 -6.33
C ILE A 160 14.98 4.47 -6.89
N ARG A 161 15.73 4.90 -7.91
CA ARG A 161 16.81 4.10 -8.50
C ARG A 161 17.90 3.76 -7.47
N HIS A 162 18.29 4.72 -6.63
CA HIS A 162 19.30 4.46 -5.58
C HIS A 162 18.79 3.48 -4.52
N LEU A 163 17.51 3.57 -4.13
CA LEU A 163 16.90 2.61 -3.21
C LEU A 163 16.83 1.20 -3.82
N GLU A 164 16.48 1.08 -5.10
CA GLU A 164 16.46 -0.19 -5.83
C GLU A 164 17.87 -0.82 -5.90
N GLN A 165 18.90 0.00 -6.16
CA GLN A 165 20.30 -0.46 -6.12
C GLN A 165 20.71 -0.94 -4.73
N ALA A 166 20.29 -0.23 -3.67
CA ALA A 166 20.54 -0.64 -2.29
C ALA A 166 19.85 -1.98 -1.95
N ILE A 167 18.64 -2.21 -2.47
CA ILE A 167 17.94 -3.50 -2.33
C ILE A 167 18.74 -4.62 -2.99
N THR A 168 19.17 -4.43 -4.25
CA THR A 168 19.98 -5.44 -4.96
C THR A 168 21.27 -5.74 -4.19
N ALA A 169 21.97 -4.71 -3.71
CA ALA A 169 23.18 -4.88 -2.91
C ALA A 169 22.91 -5.63 -1.59
N ALA A 170 21.83 -5.31 -0.89
CA ALA A 170 21.46 -5.97 0.36
C ALA A 170 21.05 -7.43 0.16
N MET A 171 20.41 -7.78 -0.96
CA MET A 171 20.09 -9.17 -1.31
C MET A 171 21.33 -10.01 -1.66
N CYS A 172 22.35 -9.38 -2.25
CA CYS A 172 23.59 -10.04 -2.66
C CYS A 172 24.69 -10.02 -1.58
N ALA A 173 24.48 -9.34 -0.46
CA ALA A 173 25.41 -9.36 0.65
C ALA A 173 25.51 -10.79 1.22
N PRO A 174 26.73 -11.31 1.49
CA PRO A 174 26.87 -12.61 2.12
C PRO A 174 26.11 -12.61 3.45
N ARG A 175 25.31 -13.65 3.68
CA ARG A 175 24.65 -13.89 4.97
C ARG A 175 25.76 -14.05 6.01
N ASN A 176 25.96 -13.03 6.84
CA ASN A 176 26.79 -13.15 8.03
C ASN A 176 26.15 -14.15 9.00
#